data_AF-A0AAD7TK53-F1
#
_entry.id   AF-A0AAD7TK53-F1
#
_cell.length_a   1.000
_cell.length_b   1.000
_cell.length_c   1.000
_cell.angle_alpha   90.00
_cell.angle_beta   90.00
_cell.angle_gamma   90.00
#
_symmetry.space_group_name_H-M   'P 1'
#
loop_
_entity.id
_entity.type
_entity.pdbx_description
1 polymer ?
#
loop_
_entity_poly.entity_id
_entity_poly.type
_entity_poly.pdbx_seq_one_letter_code
_entity_poly.pdbx_strand_id
1 'polypeptide(L)'
;MARPEFVQNGLKTILENISSLEQRFFEATPTRPRHSFTLEGGVEVTFAKEGYTRSGASNIHYSILFENVVTDVLNIHLRNPSTDDPTVNTRAVRIAIEYLLSTGSTILSRDVYVDKLLEA
;
A
#
# COMPACT_ATOMS: atom_id res chain seq x y z
N MET A 1 17.27 -8.13 11.61
CA MET A 1 17.35 -6.70 11.98
C MET A 1 15.93 -6.17 12.10
N ALA A 2 15.65 -5.34 13.10
CA ALA A 2 14.35 -4.68 13.22
C ALA A 2 14.23 -3.56 12.19
N ARG A 3 13.03 -3.34 11.64
CA ARG A 3 12.71 -2.26 10.71
C ARG A 3 12.79 -0.90 11.44
N PRO A 4 13.39 0.15 10.82
CA PRO A 4 13.52 1.46 11.47
C PRO A 4 12.17 2.02 11.96
N GLU A 5 12.19 2.76 13.08
CA GLU A 5 10.99 3.32 13.73
C GLU A 5 10.19 4.22 12.78
N PHE A 6 10.86 5.04 11.97
CA PHE A 6 10.20 5.92 11.00
C PHE A 6 9.38 5.15 9.96
N VAL A 7 9.82 3.95 9.55
CA VAL A 7 9.06 3.10 8.62
C VAL A 7 7.81 2.54 9.30
N GLN A 8 7.92 2.13 10.57
CA GLN A 8 6.76 1.68 11.34
C GLN A 8 5.73 2.81 11.53
N ASN A 9 6.21 4.01 11.86
CA ASN A 9 5.35 5.17 12.04
C ASN A 9 4.66 5.56 10.73
N GLY A 10 5.37 5.60 9.60
CA GLY A 10 4.71 5.90 8.33
C GLY A 10 3.72 4.83 7.87
N LEU A 11 3.99 3.54 8.11
CA LEU A 11 3.00 2.49 7.85
C LEU A 11 1.74 2.64 8.72
N LYS A 12 1.88 3.01 10.00
CA LYS A 12 0.75 3.29 10.89
C LYS A 12 -0.03 4.52 10.40
N THR A 13 0.65 5.61 10.05
CA THR A 13 0.00 6.82 9.53
C THR A 13 -0.80 6.54 8.26
N ILE A 14 -0.26 5.75 7.32
CA ILE A 14 -1.01 5.35 6.13
C ILE A 14 -2.26 4.54 6.54
N LEU A 15 -2.11 3.57 7.44
CA LEU A 15 -3.21 2.72 7.88
C LEU A 15 -4.34 3.51 8.55
N GLU A 16 -4.01 4.50 9.37
CA GLU A 16 -4.98 5.38 10.05
C GLU A 16 -5.75 6.27 9.07
N ASN A 17 -5.12 6.64 7.95
CA ASN A 17 -5.69 7.55 6.96
C ASN A 17 -6.22 6.83 5.69
N ILE A 18 -6.07 5.51 5.59
CA ILE A 18 -6.34 4.76 4.34
C ILE A 18 -7.78 4.91 3.86
N SER A 19 -8.74 4.96 4.78
CA SER A 19 -10.17 5.13 4.49
C SER A 19 -10.55 6.54 4.05
N SER A 20 -9.68 7.53 4.33
CA SER A 20 -9.88 8.94 3.95
C SER A 20 -9.27 9.27 2.59
N LEU A 21 -8.51 8.34 1.99
CA LEU A 21 -7.99 8.49 0.65
C LEU A 21 -9.11 8.41 -0.39
N GLU A 22 -8.96 9.12 -1.50
CA GLU A 22 -9.95 9.15 -2.57
C GLU A 22 -10.23 7.74 -3.10
N GLN A 23 -11.48 7.41 -3.45
CA GLN A 23 -11.86 6.09 -3.94
C GLN A 23 -11.00 5.62 -5.14
N ARG A 24 -10.66 6.54 -6.04
CA ARG A 24 -9.78 6.31 -7.21
C ARG A 24 -8.39 5.75 -6.88
N PHE A 25 -7.98 5.87 -5.61
CA PHE A 25 -6.74 5.27 -5.11
C PHE A 25 -6.78 3.74 -5.19
N PHE A 26 -7.94 3.12 -4.99
CA PHE A 26 -8.08 1.66 -4.89
C PHE A 26 -8.80 1.02 -6.07
N GLU A 27 -9.27 1.83 -7.02
CA GLU A 27 -9.92 1.36 -8.24
C GLU A 27 -8.93 0.64 -9.17
N ALA A 28 -9.41 -0.41 -9.86
CA ALA A 28 -8.67 -1.15 -10.88
C ALA A 28 -8.59 -0.38 -12.22
N THR A 29 -8.08 0.85 -12.16
CA THR A 29 -7.98 1.82 -13.26
C THR A 29 -6.53 2.28 -13.44
N PRO A 30 -6.13 2.81 -14.62
CA PRO A 30 -4.75 3.26 -14.85
C PRO A 30 -4.38 4.57 -14.14
N THR A 31 -5.30 5.19 -13.38
CA THR A 31 -5.02 6.42 -12.61
C THR A 31 -3.89 6.18 -11.61
N ARG A 32 -3.05 7.20 -11.40
CA ARG A 32 -1.87 7.12 -10.54
C ARG A 32 -1.89 8.18 -9.42
N PRO A 33 -2.93 8.19 -8.56
CA PRO A 33 -2.95 9.10 -7.43
C PRO A 33 -1.80 8.81 -6.47
N ARG A 34 -1.38 9.85 -5.76
CA ARG A 34 -0.38 9.81 -4.69
C ARG A 34 -0.82 10.70 -3.55
N HIS A 35 -0.45 10.33 -2.34
CA HIS A 35 -0.74 11.10 -1.14
C HIS A 35 0.46 11.05 -0.22
N SER A 36 0.91 12.22 0.23
CA SER A 36 2.04 12.35 1.15
C SER A 36 1.55 12.68 2.55
N PHE A 37 2.18 12.08 3.54
CA PHE A 37 2.00 12.40 4.95
C PHE A 37 3.33 12.87 5.52
N THR A 38 3.29 13.90 6.35
CA THR A 38 4.47 14.37 7.08
C THR A 38 4.46 13.76 8.47
N LEU A 39 5.50 12.98 8.79
CA LEU A 39 5.70 12.37 10.09
C LEU A 39 6.42 13.35 11.03
N GLU A 40 6.37 13.05 12.32
CA GLU A 40 7.21 13.73 13.31
C GLU A 40 8.69 13.64 12.91
N GLY A 41 9.43 14.73 13.09
CA GLY A 41 10.83 14.83 12.64
C GLY A 41 11.01 15.18 11.16
N GLY A 42 9.93 15.49 10.44
CA GLY A 42 9.96 16.03 9.08
C GLY A 42 10.14 15.00 7.98
N VAL A 43 10.10 13.69 8.30
CA VAL A 43 10.12 12.60 7.32
C VAL A 43 8.82 12.62 6.52
N GLU A 44 8.92 12.69 5.20
CA GLU A 44 7.76 12.54 4.32
C GLU A 44 7.58 11.07 3.97
N VAL A 45 6.35 10.57 4.09
CA VAL A 45 5.95 9.26 3.58
C VAL A 45 4.92 9.44 2.49
N THR A 46 5.24 9.00 1.28
CA THR A 46 4.32 9.05 0.13
C THR A 46 3.76 7.66 -0.11
N PHE A 47 2.43 7.54 -0.04
CA PHE A 47 1.73 6.39 -0.58
C PHE A 47 1.30 6.71 -2.01
N ALA A 48 1.56 5.82 -2.96
CA ALA A 48 1.23 6.04 -4.36
C ALA A 48 0.67 4.77 -5.01
N LYS A 49 -0.29 4.96 -5.91
CA LYS A 49 -0.68 3.94 -6.89
C LYS A 49 0.18 4.13 -8.13
N GLU A 50 1.03 3.16 -8.41
CA GLU A 50 1.95 3.15 -9.55
C GLU A 50 1.23 2.78 -10.85
N GLY A 51 0.14 2.05 -10.75
CA GLY A 51 -0.77 1.82 -11.87
C GLY A 51 -1.53 0.51 -11.78
N TYR A 52 -2.14 0.17 -12.90
CA TYR A 52 -2.93 -1.03 -13.08
C TYR A 52 -2.50 -1.76 -14.35
N THR A 53 -2.35 -3.07 -14.25
CA THR A 53 -1.97 -3.96 -15.37
C THR A 53 -3.10 -4.95 -15.62
N ARG A 54 -3.49 -5.13 -16.88
CA ARG A 54 -4.53 -6.07 -17.31
C ARG A 54 -3.93 -7.13 -18.24
N SER A 55 -3.07 -8.00 -17.69
CA SER A 55 -2.41 -9.08 -18.46
C SER A 55 -2.35 -10.38 -17.64
N GLY A 56 -3.00 -11.44 -18.12
CA GLY A 56 -3.09 -12.73 -17.42
C GLY A 56 -3.94 -12.63 -16.15
N ALA A 57 -3.35 -12.16 -15.06
CA ALA A 57 -4.02 -11.73 -13.83
C ALA A 57 -3.92 -10.21 -13.72
N SER A 58 -5.06 -9.54 -13.52
CA SER A 58 -5.07 -8.10 -13.31
C SER A 58 -4.33 -7.75 -12.03
N ASN A 59 -3.55 -6.65 -12.01
CA ASN A 59 -2.84 -6.22 -10.80
C ASN A 59 -2.90 -4.70 -10.61
N ILE A 60 -3.11 -4.25 -9.38
CA ILE A 60 -2.82 -2.87 -8.96
C ILE A 60 -1.47 -2.86 -8.26
N HIS A 61 -0.62 -1.91 -8.65
CA HIS A 61 0.72 -1.71 -8.09
C HIS A 61 0.70 -0.47 -7.21
N TYR A 62 1.17 -0.61 -5.97
CA TYR A 62 1.34 0.50 -5.04
C TYR A 62 2.77 0.58 -4.54
N SER A 63 3.22 1.79 -4.24
CA SER A 63 4.50 2.07 -3.60
C SER A 63 4.28 2.91 -2.34
N ILE A 64 5.15 2.72 -1.35
CA ILE A 64 5.28 3.55 -0.15
C ILE A 64 6.73 3.99 -0.11
N LEU A 65 6.94 5.29 -0.29
CA LEU A 65 8.24 5.95 -0.32
C LEU A 65 8.47 6.68 0.99
N PHE A 66 9.68 6.57 1.55
CA PHE A 66 10.11 7.35 2.71
C PHE A 66 11.24 8.29 2.29
N GLU A 67 11.01 9.59 2.37
CA GLU A 67 11.97 10.62 1.95
C GLU A 67 12.59 11.31 3.18
N ASN A 68 13.92 11.17 3.36
CA ASN A 68 14.82 12.15 4.01
C ASN A 68 16.27 11.67 4.21
N VAL A 69 16.57 10.36 4.28
CA VAL A 69 17.95 9.89 4.57
C VAL A 69 18.35 8.62 3.80
N VAL A 70 17.41 7.69 3.60
CA VAL A 70 17.56 6.51 2.74
C VAL A 70 16.24 6.32 2.02
N THR A 71 16.26 6.23 0.69
CA THR A 71 15.06 5.96 -0.10
C THR A 71 14.69 4.49 0.05
N ASP A 72 13.93 4.17 1.09
CA ASP A 72 13.27 2.88 1.21
C ASP A 72 11.94 2.93 0.45
N VAL A 73 11.75 1.95 -0.44
CA VAL A 73 10.51 1.78 -1.20
C VAL A 73 9.89 0.45 -0.80
N LEU A 74 8.70 0.50 -0.22
CA LEU A 74 7.87 -0.68 -0.03
C LEU A 74 6.85 -0.77 -1.15
N ASN A 75 6.67 -1.95 -1.71
CA ASN A 75 5.75 -2.18 -2.81
C ASN A 75 4.64 -3.12 -2.35
N ILE A 76 3.41 -2.88 -2.80
CA ILE A 76 2.29 -3.77 -2.61
C ILE A 76 1.71 -4.08 -3.99
N HIS A 77 1.63 -5.36 -4.34
CA HIS A 77 1.00 -5.83 -5.57
C HIS A 77 -0.31 -6.51 -5.23
N LEU A 78 -1.41 -5.89 -5.60
CA LEU A 78 -2.74 -6.46 -5.45
C LEU A 78 -3.09 -7.30 -6.68
N ARG A 79 -3.08 -8.62 -6.54
CA ARG A 79 -3.44 -9.61 -7.57
C ARG A 79 -4.96 -9.80 -7.60
N ASN A 80 -5.51 -9.90 -8.82
CA ASN A 80 -6.94 -10.08 -9.07
C ASN A 80 -7.84 -9.03 -8.37
N PRO A 81 -7.55 -7.72 -8.52
CA PRO A 81 -8.33 -6.68 -7.86
C PRO A 81 -9.78 -6.71 -8.32
N SER A 82 -10.69 -6.35 -7.42
CA SER A 82 -12.09 -6.12 -7.77
C SER A 82 -12.21 -4.91 -8.69
N THR A 83 -12.90 -5.07 -9.81
CA THR A 83 -13.22 -3.98 -10.73
C THR A 83 -14.53 -3.28 -10.35
N ASP A 84 -15.42 -3.98 -9.67
CA ASP A 84 -16.78 -3.51 -9.37
C ASP A 84 -16.88 -2.88 -7.98
N ASP A 85 -16.02 -3.32 -7.05
CA ASP A 85 -16.03 -2.86 -5.65
C ASP A 85 -14.62 -2.50 -5.16
N PRO A 86 -14.24 -1.21 -5.21
CA PRO A 86 -12.96 -0.73 -4.70
C PRO A 86 -12.76 -0.93 -3.19
N THR A 87 -13.83 -1.11 -2.39
CA THR A 87 -13.70 -1.27 -0.94
C THR A 87 -13.01 -2.59 -0.57
N VAL A 88 -13.20 -3.63 -1.37
CA VAL A 88 -12.48 -4.90 -1.27
C VAL A 88 -10.97 -4.69 -1.48
N ASN A 89 -10.61 -3.86 -2.47
CA ASN A 89 -9.22 -3.53 -2.74
C ASN A 89 -8.60 -2.71 -1.59
N THR A 90 -9.34 -1.76 -1.01
CA THR A 90 -8.92 -1.01 0.18
C THR A 90 -8.67 -1.96 1.36
N ARG A 91 -9.58 -2.90 1.64
CA ARG A 91 -9.41 -3.91 2.71
C ARG A 91 -8.16 -4.75 2.47
N ALA A 92 -7.92 -5.17 1.24
CA ALA A 92 -6.75 -5.98 0.89
C ALA A 92 -5.42 -5.23 1.08
N VAL A 93 -5.35 -3.97 0.66
CA VAL A 93 -4.17 -3.10 0.90
C VAL A 93 -3.96 -2.89 2.40
N ARG A 94 -5.03 -2.65 3.16
CA ARG A 94 -4.97 -2.53 4.61
C ARG A 94 -4.37 -3.77 5.27
N ILE A 95 -4.83 -4.98 4.91
CA ILE A 95 -4.28 -6.24 5.41
C ILE A 95 -2.79 -6.38 5.05
N ALA A 96 -2.38 -5.92 3.86
CA ALA A 96 -0.99 -5.92 3.46
C ALA A 96 -0.11 -5.04 4.36
N ILE A 97 -0.59 -3.84 4.68
CA ILE A 97 0.09 -2.89 5.58
C ILE A 97 0.16 -3.45 7.01
N GLU A 98 -0.94 -4.01 7.53
CA GLU A 98 -0.98 -4.69 8.84
C GLU A 98 0.01 -5.87 8.91
N TYR A 99 0.15 -6.64 7.82
CA TYR A 99 1.15 -7.70 7.71
C TYR A 99 2.59 -7.16 7.72
N LEU A 100 2.86 -6.07 6.98
CA LEU A 100 4.18 -5.42 6.98
C LEU A 100 4.54 -4.87 8.37
N LEU A 101 3.56 -4.36 9.11
CA LEU A 101 3.72 -3.92 10.50
C LEU A 101 4.03 -5.09 11.45
N SER A 102 3.27 -6.18 11.35
CA SER A 102 3.37 -7.31 12.31
C SER A 102 4.62 -8.17 12.14
N THR A 103 5.15 -8.28 10.92
CA THR A 103 6.29 -9.16 10.64
C THR A 103 7.65 -8.52 10.95
N GLY A 104 7.72 -7.19 11.09
CA GLY A 104 8.99 -6.47 11.18
C GLY A 104 9.95 -6.73 10.00
N SER A 105 9.41 -7.29 8.91
CA SER A 105 10.17 -7.85 7.81
C SER A 105 10.93 -6.76 7.05
N THR A 106 12.11 -7.04 6.51
CA THR A 106 12.81 -6.13 5.58
C THR A 106 12.33 -6.29 4.13
N ILE A 107 11.30 -7.11 3.89
CA ILE A 107 10.72 -7.31 2.57
C ILE A 107 10.20 -5.97 2.01
N LEU A 108 10.78 -5.57 0.88
CA LEU A 108 10.46 -4.36 0.13
C LEU A 108 9.26 -4.53 -0.81
N SER A 109 8.68 -5.73 -0.92
CA SER A 109 7.57 -6.01 -1.83
C SER A 109 6.63 -7.08 -1.29
N ARG A 110 5.32 -6.82 -1.27
CA ARG A 110 4.30 -7.77 -0.82
C ARG A 110 3.24 -8.01 -1.89
N ASP A 111 3.09 -9.26 -2.29
CA ASP A 111 1.97 -9.71 -3.12
C ASP A 111 0.75 -10.06 -2.24
N VAL A 112 -0.41 -9.58 -2.64
CA VAL A 112 -1.70 -9.73 -1.94
C VAL A 112 -2.70 -10.28 -2.94
N TYR A 113 -3.40 -11.35 -2.57
CA TYR A 113 -4.37 -12.04 -3.42
C TYR A 113 -5.77 -11.74 -2.91
N VAL A 114 -6.59 -11.02 -3.70
CA VAL A 114 -7.93 -10.58 -3.29
C VAL A 114 -8.92 -11.74 -3.20
N ASP A 115 -8.84 -12.67 -4.14
CA ASP A 115 -9.67 -13.89 -4.17
C ASP A 115 -9.62 -14.66 -2.84
N LYS A 116 -8.43 -14.81 -2.26
CA LYS A 116 -8.25 -15.48 -0.95
C LYS A 116 -8.80 -14.70 0.25
N LEU A 117 -9.12 -13.41 0.09
CA LEU A 117 -9.68 -12.57 1.17
C LEU A 117 -11.22 -12.61 1.20
N LEU A 118 -11.86 -13.05 0.12
CA LEU A 118 -13.31 -13.19 0.02
C LEU A 118 -13.81 -14.55 0.54
N GLU A 119 -12.90 -15.51 0.73
CA GLU A 119 -13.19 -16.85 1.26
C GLU A 119 -13.13 -16.93 2.80
N ALA A 120 -12.73 -15.84 3.48
CA ALA A 120 -12.50 -15.77 4.94
C ALA A 120 -13.46 -14.81 5.65
#